data_AF-V8BBE0-F1
#
_entry.id   AF-V8BBE0-F1
#
_cell.length_a   1.000
_cell.length_b   1.000
_cell.length_c   1.000
_cell.angle_alpha   90.00
_cell.angle_beta   90.00
_cell.angle_gamma   90.00
#
_symmetry.space_group_name_H-M   'P 1'
#
loop_
_entity.id
_entity.type
_entity.pdbx_description
1 polymer ?
#
loop_
_entity_poly.entity_id
_entity_poly.type
_entity_poly.pdbx_seq_one_letter_code
_entity_poly.pdbx_strand_id
1 'polypeptide(L)'
;MQINLENLIPITEANQNFSKVARMVDSKGTAVILKNNKPKYVLVDYNTLVQVEQTEAVVADQASVDEVASSILSRHLEALKELAK
;
A
#
# COMPACT_ATOMS: atom_id res chain seq x y z
N MET A 1 -0.80 0.65 0.24
CA MET A 1 0.54 0.71 -0.38
C MET A 1 0.63 1.83 -1.43
N GLN A 2 1.50 2.82 -1.25
CA GLN A 2 1.86 3.78 -2.31
C GLN A 2 2.96 3.15 -3.17
N ILE A 3 2.59 2.66 -4.36
CA ILE A 3 3.56 2.12 -5.31
C ILE A 3 4.20 3.32 -6.01
N ASN A 4 5.51 3.52 -5.83
CA ASN A 4 6.24 4.54 -6.57
C ASN A 4 6.36 4.11 -8.04
N LEU A 5 5.53 4.73 -8.90
CA LEU A 5 5.53 4.52 -10.35
C LEU A 5 6.75 5.18 -11.06
N GLU A 6 7.68 5.77 -10.31
CA GLU A 6 8.84 6.45 -10.91
C GLU A 6 9.86 5.48 -11.53
N ASN A 7 9.84 4.20 -11.13
CA ASN A 7 10.79 3.19 -11.60
C ASN A 7 10.09 2.15 -12.50
N LEU A 8 9.57 2.60 -13.64
CA LEU A 8 8.98 1.74 -14.66
C LEU A 8 10.06 1.15 -15.57
N ILE A 9 10.15 -0.19 -15.63
CA ILE A 9 11.20 -0.90 -16.36
C ILE A 9 10.57 -1.93 -17.30
N PRO A 10 10.93 -1.98 -18.58
CA PRO A 10 10.52 -3.07 -19.46
C PRO A 10 11.01 -4.44 -18.96
N ILE A 11 10.20 -5.48 -19.13
CA ILE A 11 10.56 -6.86 -18.75
C ILE A 11 11.89 -7.31 -19.36
N THR A 12 12.18 -6.87 -20.59
CA THR A 12 13.42 -7.19 -21.29
C THR A 12 14.63 -6.61 -20.58
N GLU A 13 14.55 -5.37 -20.09
CA GLU A 13 15.65 -4.72 -19.37
C GLU A 13 15.82 -5.32 -17.97
N ALA A 14 14.72 -5.59 -17.27
CA ALA A 14 14.75 -6.25 -15.97
C ALA A 14 15.39 -7.65 -16.05
N ASN A 15 15.12 -8.40 -17.13
CA ASN A 15 15.71 -9.73 -17.33
C ASN A 15 17.21 -9.67 -17.67
N GLN A 16 17.64 -8.69 -18.48
CA GLN A 16 19.04 -8.54 -18.89
C GLN A 16 19.92 -7.92 -17.80
N ASN A 17 19.37 -7.01 -17.00
CA ASN A 17 20.11 -6.22 -16.01
C ASN A 17 19.58 -6.43 -14.59
N PHE A 18 19.15 -7.64 -14.24
CA PHE A 18 18.44 -7.91 -12.98
C PHE A 18 19.18 -7.39 -11.75
N SER A 19 20.49 -7.66 -11.63
CA SER A 19 21.29 -7.19 -10.48
C SER A 19 21.35 -5.67 -10.35
N LYS A 20 21.30 -4.94 -11.46
CA LYS A 20 21.24 -3.46 -11.45
C LYS A 20 19.87 -2.98 -10.99
N VAL A 21 18.81 -3.64 -11.43
CA VAL A 21 17.43 -3.35 -11.02
C VAL A 21 17.23 -3.65 -9.53
N ALA A 22 17.79 -4.76 -9.03
CA ALA A 22 17.76 -5.09 -7.60
C ALA A 22 18.43 -4.01 -6.74
N ARG A 23 19.64 -3.57 -7.11
CA ARG A 23 20.31 -2.45 -6.42
C ARG A 23 19.52 -1.14 -6.45
N MET A 24 18.82 -0.88 -7.55
CA MET A 24 17.93 0.28 -7.61
C MET A 24 16.76 0.15 -6.62
N VAL A 25 16.22 -1.05 -6.43
CA VAL A 25 15.20 -1.32 -5.40
C VAL A 25 15.76 -1.15 -4.00
N ASP A 26 16.99 -1.59 -3.72
CA ASP A 26 17.64 -1.35 -2.42
C ASP A 26 17.71 0.16 -2.08
N SER A 27 17.87 1.01 -3.10
CA SER A 27 17.97 2.47 -2.92
C SER A 27 16.63 3.22 -2.95
N LYS A 28 15.68 2.79 -3.79
CA LYS A 28 14.42 3.51 -4.06
C LYS A 28 13.18 2.79 -3.51
N GLY A 29 13.35 1.63 -2.88
CA GLY A 29 12.32 0.81 -2.25
C GLY A 29 11.57 -0.13 -3.20
N THR A 30 11.22 0.31 -4.41
CA THR A 30 10.39 -0.49 -5.34
C THR A 30 10.71 -0.24 -6.82
N ALA A 31 10.53 -1.25 -7.67
CA ALA A 31 10.57 -1.14 -9.13
C ALA A 31 9.37 -1.84 -9.77
N VAL A 32 8.74 -1.18 -10.75
CA VAL A 32 7.57 -1.72 -11.47
C VAL A 32 8.01 -2.24 -12.82
N ILE A 33 7.74 -3.51 -13.09
CA ILE A 33 8.13 -4.17 -14.33
C ILE A 33 6.94 -4.21 -15.30
N LEU A 34 7.16 -3.68 -16.50
CA LEU A 34 6.21 -3.60 -17.60
C LEU A 34 6.33 -4.82 -18.53
N LYS A 35 5.21 -5.44 -18.88
CA LYS A 35 5.11 -6.40 -20.01
C LYS A 35 4.17 -5.82 -21.05
N ASN A 36 4.65 -5.66 -22.29
CA ASN A 36 3.88 -5.03 -23.39
C ASN A 36 3.37 -3.63 -23.00
N ASN A 37 4.25 -2.79 -22.43
CA ASN A 37 3.95 -1.43 -21.94
C ASN A 37 2.85 -1.35 -20.86
N LYS A 38 2.53 -2.47 -20.20
CA LYS A 38 1.57 -2.51 -19.09
C LYS A 38 2.25 -3.00 -17.82
N PRO A 39 2.08 -2.32 -16.66
CA PRO A 39 2.56 -2.82 -15.37
C PRO A 39 2.03 -4.23 -15.13
N LYS A 40 2.93 -5.17 -14.85
CA LYS A 40 2.55 -6.57 -14.64
C LYS A 40 3.25 -7.23 -13.46
N TYR A 41 4.44 -6.79 -13.11
CA TYR A 41 5.16 -7.31 -11.95
C TYR A 41 5.76 -6.15 -11.14
N VAL A 42 6.13 -6.43 -9.90
CA VAL A 42 6.82 -5.49 -9.02
C VAL A 42 8.00 -6.21 -8.37
N LEU A 43 9.11 -5.51 -8.21
CA LEU A 43 10.24 -5.92 -7.39
C LEU A 43 10.27 -5.00 -6.17
N VAL A 44 10.35 -5.60 -4.99
CA VAL A 44 10.34 -4.91 -3.70
C VAL A 44 11.29 -5.63 -2.76
N ASP A 45 11.86 -4.91 -1.80
CA ASP A 45 12.64 -5.53 -0.73
C ASP A 45 11.74 -6.39 0.16
N TYR A 46 12.25 -7.55 0.57
CA TYR A 46 11.50 -8.53 1.35
C TYR A 46 11.13 -8.01 2.75
N ASN A 47 12.04 -7.29 3.41
CA ASN A 47 11.76 -6.75 4.75
C ASN A 47 10.66 -5.70 4.70
N THR A 48 10.62 -4.91 3.62
CA THR A 48 9.56 -3.91 3.41
C THR A 48 8.19 -4.59 3.28
N LEU A 49 8.10 -5.73 2.58
CA LEU A 49 6.86 -6.50 2.52
C LEU A 49 6.43 -7.03 3.89
N VAL A 50 7.36 -7.64 4.63
CA VAL A 50 7.07 -8.23 5.95
C VAL A 50 6.65 -7.17 6.97
N GLN A 51 7.28 -5.99 6.94
CA GLN A 51 6.90 -4.86 7.80
C GLN A 51 5.51 -4.33 7.46
N VAL A 52 5.16 -4.28 6.17
CA VAL A 52 3.81 -3.85 5.73
C VAL A 52 2.76 -4.87 6.15
N GLU A 53 3.00 -6.18 6.02
CA GLU A 53 2.04 -7.19 6.52
C GLU A 53 1.81 -7.07 8.04
N GLN A 54 2.87 -6.79 8.80
CA GLN A 54 2.74 -6.56 10.24
C GLN A 54 2.01 -5.25 10.56
N THR A 55 2.25 -4.19 9.79
CA THR A 55 1.59 -2.89 10.00
C THR A 55 0.13 -2.91 9.54
N GLU A 56 -0.21 -3.58 8.44
CA GLU A 56 -1.60 -3.77 7.98
C GLU A 56 -2.39 -4.67 8.94
N ALA A 57 -1.74 -5.68 9.54
CA ALA A 57 -2.35 -6.47 10.62
C ALA A 57 -2.63 -5.61 11.87
N VAL A 58 -1.70 -4.73 12.26
CA VAL A 58 -1.87 -3.84 13.43
C VAL A 58 -2.86 -2.68 13.17
N VAL A 59 -3.02 -2.22 11.93
CA VAL A 59 -4.04 -1.20 11.57
C VAL A 59 -5.45 -1.81 11.49
N ALA A 60 -5.57 -3.11 11.25
CA ALA A 60 -6.83 -3.85 11.33
C ALA A 60 -7.25 -4.18 12.79
N ASP A 61 -6.35 -4.07 13.76
CA ASP A 61 -6.63 -4.27 15.18
C ASP A 61 -7.36 -3.06 15.78
N GLN A 62 -8.68 -3.01 15.53
CA GLN A 62 -9.77 -2.63 16.44
C GLN A 62 -9.79 -1.24 17.12
N ALA A 63 -8.70 -0.50 17.24
CA ALA A 63 -8.62 0.73 18.02
C ALA A 63 -9.16 1.97 17.28
N SER A 64 -9.26 1.92 15.94
CA SER A 64 -9.64 3.11 15.15
C SER A 64 -11.14 3.20 14.83
N VAL A 65 -11.84 2.08 14.66
CA VAL A 65 -13.22 2.08 14.17
C VAL A 65 -14.19 2.49 15.27
N ASP A 66 -14.03 1.96 16.49
CA ASP A 66 -14.92 2.27 17.61
C ASP A 66 -14.76 3.71 18.12
N GLU A 67 -13.55 4.25 18.10
CA GLU A 67 -13.30 5.65 18.45
C GLU A 67 -13.93 6.61 17.42
N VAL A 68 -13.77 6.32 16.13
CA VAL A 68 -14.36 7.13 15.06
C VAL A 68 -15.88 7.01 15.07
N ALA A 69 -16.42 5.81 15.27
CA ALA A 69 -17.86 5.58 15.39
C ALA A 69 -18.43 6.38 16.57
N SER A 70 -17.79 6.31 17.74
CA SER A 70 -18.22 7.05 18.94
C SER A 70 -18.16 8.57 18.75
N SER A 71 -17.15 9.08 18.05
CA SER A 71 -17.01 10.51 17.70
C SER A 71 -18.10 10.98 16.73
N ILE A 72 -18.46 10.19 15.73
CA ILE A 72 -19.53 10.52 14.79
C ILE A 72 -20.91 10.46 15.47
N LEU A 73 -21.15 9.41 16.27
CA LEU A 73 -22.40 9.23 17.01
C LEU A 73 -22.64 10.38 18.00
N SER A 74 -21.61 10.81 18.72
CA SER A 74 -21.72 11.93 19.67
C SER A 74 -21.96 13.27 18.96
N ARG A 75 -21.31 13.52 17.82
CA ARG A 75 -21.47 14.76 17.06
C ARG A 75 -22.85 14.91 16.42
N HIS A 76 -23.47 13.80 15.99
CA HIS A 76 -24.72 13.81 15.23
C HIS A 76 -25.89 13.14 15.96
N LEU A 77 -25.80 13.04 17.28
CA LEU A 77 -26.72 12.27 18.12
C LEU A 77 -28.19 12.68 17.93
N GLU A 78 -28.48 13.98 17.89
CA GLU A 78 -29.85 14.48 17.73
C GLU A 78 -30.43 14.17 16.34
N ALA A 79 -29.63 14.37 15.29
CA ALA A 79 -30.06 14.06 13.91
C ALA A 79 -30.32 12.56 13.73
N LEU A 80 -29.47 11.71 14.32
CA LEU A 80 -29.65 10.26 14.29
C LEU A 80 -30.89 9.80 15.07
N LYS A 81 -31.22 10.46 16.19
CA LYS A 81 -32.45 10.20 16.95
C LYS A 81 -33.72 10.57 16.18
N GLU A 82 -33.71 11.68 15.45
CA GLU A 82 -34.84 12.08 14.61
C GLU A 82 -35.02 11.14 13.40
N LEU A 83 -33.92 10.63 12.83
CA LEU A 83 -33.96 9.62 11.75
C LEU A 83 -34.49 8.24 12.20
N ALA A 84 -34.36 7.92 13.49
CA ALA A 84 -34.77 6.63 14.05
C ALA A 84 -36.25 6.61 14.53
N LYS A 85 -36.97 7.72 14.36
CA LYS A 85 -38.37 7.89 14.75
C LYS A 85 -39.32 7.54 13.59
#